data_AF-A0A1Z9UGK7-F1
#
_entry.id   AF-A0A1Z9UGK7-F1
#
_cell.length_a   1.000
_cell.length_b   1.000
_cell.length_c   1.000
_cell.angle_alpha   90.00
_cell.angle_beta   90.00
_cell.angle_gamma   90.00
#
_symmetry.space_group_name_H-M   'P 1'
#
loop_
_entity.id
_entity.type
_entity.pdbx_description
1 polymer ?
#
loop_
_entity_poly.entity_id
_entity_poly.type
_entity_poly.pdbx_seq_one_letter_code
_entity_poly.pdbx_strand_id
1 'polypeptide(L)'
;MSHFINDLRRVRQIIFLFFLLLIFLSVHGSNSLAVPPQGVDPTTCAAYFFNATKMSPAKEYEKLFQLGVKSADRARASLDSEVVTRRIGDASDIMMELIERDFRRFNEIEELYGSLCSRLMLSEEPTK
;
A
#
# COMPACT_ATOMS: atom_id res chain seq x y z
N MET A 1 -56.30 -7.01 -23.38
CA MET A 1 -55.10 -6.19 -23.73
C MET A 1 -54.43 -5.51 -22.53
N SER A 2 -55.00 -5.55 -21.32
CA SER A 2 -54.44 -4.84 -20.14
C SER A 2 -53.46 -5.66 -19.29
N HIS A 3 -53.44 -6.99 -19.42
CA HIS A 3 -52.53 -7.86 -18.65
C HIS A 3 -51.09 -7.86 -19.18
N PHE A 4 -50.90 -7.73 -20.49
CA PHE A 4 -49.59 -7.81 -21.14
C PHE A 4 -48.68 -6.60 -20.82
N ILE A 5 -49.27 -5.42 -20.61
CA ILE A 5 -48.55 -4.18 -20.31
C ILE A 5 -48.01 -4.18 -18.87
N ASN A 6 -48.74 -4.82 -17.94
CA ASN A 6 -48.30 -4.94 -16.55
C ASN A 6 -47.13 -5.91 -16.41
N ASP A 7 -47.08 -6.97 -17.21
CA ASP A 7 -45.98 -7.94 -17.19
C ASP A 7 -44.67 -7.33 -17.72
N LEU A 8 -44.75 -6.60 -18.84
CA LEU A 8 -43.59 -5.93 -19.44
C LEU A 8 -42.99 -4.87 -18.50
N ARG A 9 -43.83 -4.16 -17.74
CA ARG A 9 -43.39 -3.17 -16.75
C ARG A 9 -42.70 -3.83 -15.55
N ARG A 10 -43.18 -5.01 -15.13
CA ARG A 10 -42.61 -5.79 -14.02
C ARG A 10 -41.24 -6.38 -14.37
N VAL A 11 -41.10 -6.93 -15.57
CA VAL A 11 -39.82 -7.44 -16.08
C VAL A 11 -38.79 -6.32 -16.19
N ARG A 12 -39.19 -5.14 -16.67
CA ARG A 12 -38.31 -3.97 -16.78
C ARG A 12 -37.86 -3.44 -15.42
N GLN A 13 -38.73 -3.47 -14.40
CA GLN A 13 -38.37 -3.13 -13.03
C GLN A 13 -37.39 -4.12 -12.40
N ILE A 14 -37.60 -5.43 -12.59
CA ILE A 14 -36.70 -6.46 -12.05
C ILE A 14 -35.30 -6.35 -12.67
N ILE A 15 -35.22 -6.16 -14.00
CA ILE A 15 -33.95 -5.98 -14.70
C ILE A 15 -33.23 -4.72 -14.19
N PHE A 16 -33.96 -3.61 -14.01
CA PHE A 16 -33.38 -2.37 -13.52
C PHE A 16 -32.86 -2.50 -12.08
N LEU A 17 -33.58 -3.19 -11.20
CA LEU A 17 -33.14 -3.46 -9.83
C LEU A 17 -31.90 -4.37 -9.79
N PHE A 18 -31.84 -5.37 -10.67
CA PHE A 18 -30.69 -6.26 -10.77
C PHE A 18 -29.43 -5.53 -11.26
N PHE A 19 -29.57 -4.63 -12.24
CA PHE A 19 -28.48 -3.77 -12.69
C PHE A 19 -28.01 -2.80 -11.60
N LEU A 20 -28.93 -2.20 -10.84
CA LEU A 20 -28.58 -1.37 -9.69
C LEU A 20 -27.80 -2.16 -8.63
N LEU A 21 -28.23 -3.37 -8.31
CA LEU A 21 -27.57 -4.22 -7.32
C LEU A 21 -26.14 -4.60 -7.75
N LEU A 22 -25.93 -4.88 -9.05
CA LEU A 22 -24.60 -5.13 -9.61
C LEU A 22 -23.70 -3.88 -9.52
N ILE A 23 -24.22 -2.68 -9.76
CA ILE A 23 -23.46 -1.43 -9.60
C ILE A 23 -23.09 -1.21 -8.12
N PHE A 24 -23.99 -1.49 -7.17
CA PHE A 24 -23.68 -1.36 -5.74
C PHE A 24 -22.65 -2.39 -5.26
N LEU A 25 -22.64 -3.60 -5.81
CA LEU A 25 -21.61 -4.60 -5.55
C LEU A 25 -20.25 -4.22 -6.16
N SER A 26 -20.23 -3.51 -7.29
CA SER A 26 -18.99 -2.99 -7.89
C SER A 26 -18.42 -1.75 -7.19
N VAL A 27 -19.21 -1.04 -6.37
CA VAL A 27 -18.77 0.16 -5.63
C VAL A 27 -18.15 -0.17 -4.25
N HIS A 28 -18.25 -1.40 -3.77
CA HIS A 28 -17.40 -1.88 -2.65
C HIS A 28 -16.00 -2.32 -3.09
N GLY A 29 -15.59 -1.93 -4.30
CA GLY A 29 -14.21 -1.99 -4.73
C GLY A 29 -13.35 -0.98 -3.96
N SER A 30 -12.45 -1.52 -3.17
CA SER A 30 -11.26 -0.84 -2.64
C SER A 30 -11.56 0.25 -1.62
N ASN A 31 -11.53 -0.15 -0.34
CA ASN A 31 -10.96 0.71 0.70
C ASN A 31 -9.49 0.96 0.33
N SER A 32 -9.26 1.81 -0.68
CA SER A 32 -7.95 2.36 -0.99
C SER A 32 -7.58 3.17 0.24
N LEU A 33 -6.72 2.58 1.06
CA LEU A 33 -5.95 3.31 2.05
C LEU A 33 -5.20 4.36 1.25
N ALA A 34 -5.76 5.56 1.21
CA ALA A 34 -5.16 6.70 0.57
C ALA A 34 -3.85 6.97 1.30
N VAL A 35 -2.75 6.42 0.78
CA VAL A 35 -1.41 6.86 1.10
C VAL A 35 -1.45 8.37 0.84
N PRO A 36 -1.18 9.22 1.84
CA PRO A 36 -1.21 10.65 1.62
C PRO A 36 -0.33 10.98 0.40
N PRO A 37 -0.74 11.89 -0.49
CA PRO A 37 -0.05 12.18 -1.76
C PRO A 37 1.36 12.77 -1.57
N GLN A 38 1.83 12.87 -0.33
CA GLN A 38 3.20 13.20 0.02
C GLN A 38 4.03 11.96 -0.30
N GLY A 39 4.80 12.02 -1.39
CA GLY A 39 5.59 10.89 -1.89
C GLY A 39 6.44 10.21 -0.82
N VAL A 40 6.79 8.96 -1.07
CA VAL A 40 7.55 8.13 -0.13
C VAL A 40 8.90 8.78 0.18
N ASP A 41 9.16 9.06 1.44
CA ASP A 41 10.40 9.67 1.92
C ASP A 41 11.39 8.62 2.47
N PRO A 42 12.66 8.97 2.72
CA PRO A 42 13.67 8.02 3.19
C PRO A 42 13.33 7.34 4.54
N THR A 43 12.58 7.99 5.44
CA THR A 43 12.13 7.36 6.70
C THR A 43 11.06 6.31 6.44
N THR A 44 10.10 6.60 5.57
CA THR A 44 9.09 5.64 5.13
C THR A 44 9.73 4.43 4.43
N CYS A 45 10.76 4.65 3.61
CA CYS A 45 11.49 3.55 2.97
C CYS A 45 12.33 2.71 3.93
N ALA A 46 12.95 3.33 4.93
CA ALA A 46 13.64 2.60 5.97
C ALA A 46 12.66 1.66 6.72
N ALA A 47 11.49 2.17 7.10
CA ALA A 47 10.45 1.39 7.75
C ALA A 47 9.98 0.21 6.88
N TYR A 48 9.72 0.46 5.59
CA TYR A 48 9.37 -0.59 4.63
C TYR A 48 10.43 -1.70 4.57
N PHE A 49 11.70 -1.35 4.35
CA PHE A 49 12.76 -2.35 4.21
C PHE A 49 12.99 -3.15 5.51
N PHE A 50 12.93 -2.50 6.68
CA PHE A 50 13.04 -3.19 7.96
C PHE A 50 11.84 -4.07 8.28
N ASN A 51 10.64 -3.74 7.81
CA ASN A 51 9.50 -4.65 7.93
C ASN A 51 9.59 -5.81 6.94
N ALA A 52 10.07 -5.55 5.72
CA ALA A 52 10.28 -6.58 4.70
C ALA A 52 11.27 -7.66 5.16
N THR A 53 12.32 -7.33 5.94
CA THR A 53 13.24 -8.36 6.48
C THR A 53 12.54 -9.43 7.32
N LYS A 54 11.43 -9.10 7.98
CA LYS A 54 10.63 -10.02 8.81
C LYS A 54 9.75 -10.94 7.98
N MET A 55 9.44 -10.54 6.75
CA MET A 55 8.46 -11.19 5.87
C MET A 55 9.13 -11.93 4.69
N SER A 56 10.36 -11.56 4.35
CA SER A 56 11.10 -12.12 3.24
C SER A 56 11.91 -13.37 3.63
N PRO A 57 12.26 -14.24 2.66
CA PRO A 57 13.16 -15.36 2.90
C PRO A 57 14.53 -14.90 3.43
N ALA A 58 15.16 -15.72 4.27
CA ALA A 58 16.44 -15.39 4.93
C ALA A 58 17.56 -14.93 3.98
N LYS A 59 17.58 -15.45 2.74
CA LYS A 59 18.55 -15.05 1.69
C LYS A 59 18.47 -13.57 1.30
N GLU A 60 17.35 -12.91 1.57
CA GLU A 60 17.10 -11.50 1.21
C GLU A 60 17.27 -10.55 2.41
N TYR A 61 17.39 -11.11 3.63
CA TYR A 61 17.48 -10.35 4.87
C TYR A 61 18.57 -9.27 4.81
N GLU A 62 19.80 -9.67 4.47
CA GLU A 62 20.93 -8.73 4.47
C GLU A 62 20.72 -7.59 3.48
N LYS A 63 20.25 -7.91 2.27
CA LYS A 63 19.97 -6.91 1.24
C LYS A 63 18.93 -5.90 1.72
N LEU A 64 17.80 -6.38 2.27
CA LEU A 64 16.73 -5.53 2.76
C LEU A 64 17.18 -4.70 3.96
N PHE A 65 17.91 -5.31 4.89
CA PHE A 65 18.46 -4.60 6.05
C PHE A 65 19.38 -3.45 5.63
N GLN A 66 20.31 -3.69 4.70
CA GLN A 66 21.21 -2.65 4.19
C GLN A 66 20.47 -1.53 3.45
N LEU A 67 19.40 -1.85 2.70
CA LEU A 67 18.54 -0.83 2.08
C LEU A 67 17.82 0.02 3.14
N GLY A 68 17.37 -0.60 4.23
CA GLY A 68 16.79 0.10 5.38
C GLY A 68 17.78 1.05 6.05
N VAL A 69 18.99 0.57 6.32
CA VAL A 69 20.08 1.40 6.89
C VAL A 69 20.40 2.59 5.98
N LYS A 70 20.63 2.35 4.68
CA LYS A 70 20.94 3.41 3.72
C LYS A 70 19.82 4.46 3.62
N SER A 71 18.56 4.02 3.71
CA SER A 71 17.40 4.93 3.71
C SER A 71 17.36 5.79 4.99
N ALA A 72 17.62 5.19 6.15
CA ALA A 72 17.68 5.91 7.43
C ALA A 72 18.83 6.93 7.46
N ASP A 73 20.00 6.56 6.95
CA ASP A 73 21.15 7.46 6.87
C ASP A 73 20.90 8.65 5.93
N ARG A 74 20.19 8.42 4.81
CA ARG A 74 19.73 9.50 3.95
C ARG A 74 18.78 10.46 4.66
N ALA A 75 17.87 9.95 5.49
CA ALA A 75 17.02 10.81 6.32
C ALA A 75 17.86 11.66 7.29
N ARG A 76 18.85 11.05 7.95
CA ARG A 76 19.76 11.72 8.90
C ARG A 76 20.64 12.80 8.27
N ALA A 77 20.82 12.78 6.95
CA ALA A 77 21.51 13.86 6.24
C ALA A 77 20.74 15.20 6.30
N SER A 78 19.44 15.17 6.61
CA SER A 78 18.55 16.35 6.58
C SER A 78 17.70 16.55 7.84
N LEU A 79 17.66 15.56 8.74
CA LEU A 79 16.81 15.54 9.92
C LEU A 79 17.61 15.08 11.14
N ASP A 80 17.20 15.51 12.33
CA ASP A 80 17.76 15.02 13.59
C ASP A 80 17.54 13.51 13.77
N SER A 81 18.54 12.83 14.33
CA SER A 81 18.51 11.36 14.50
C SER A 81 17.32 10.86 15.31
N GLU A 82 16.90 11.61 16.33
CA GLU A 82 15.71 11.27 17.13
C GLU A 82 14.43 11.37 16.29
N VAL A 83 14.31 12.42 15.47
CA VAL A 83 13.17 12.61 14.56
C VAL A 83 13.13 11.50 13.52
N VAL A 84 14.28 11.12 12.95
CA VAL A 84 14.38 10.00 12.02
C VAL A 84 13.91 8.70 12.67
N THR A 85 14.41 8.39 13.87
CA THR A 85 14.05 7.16 14.60
C THR A 85 12.55 7.10 14.87
N ARG A 86 11.97 8.22 15.33
CA ARG A 86 10.53 8.32 15.59
C ARG A 86 9.71 8.09 14.32
N ARG A 87 10.04 8.79 13.22
CA ARG A 87 9.30 8.64 11.94
C ARG A 87 9.40 7.24 11.36
N ILE A 88 10.56 6.59 11.48
CA ILE A 88 10.72 5.18 11.07
C ILE A 88 9.83 4.28 11.93
N GLY A 89 9.79 4.50 13.25
CA GLY A 89 8.91 3.78 14.16
C GLY A 89 7.43 3.96 13.79
N ASP A 90 6.96 5.20 13.69
CA ASP A 90 5.57 5.52 13.35
C ASP A 90 5.15 4.89 12.01
N ALA A 91 5.99 4.98 10.98
CA ALA A 91 5.73 4.37 9.68
C ALA A 91 5.76 2.83 9.75
N SER A 92 6.66 2.26 10.55
CA SER A 92 6.75 0.81 10.75
C SER A 92 5.50 0.27 11.43
N ASP A 93 5.00 0.95 12.47
CA ASP A 93 3.79 0.59 13.19
C ASP A 93 2.56 0.63 12.27
N ILE A 94 2.40 1.69 11.47
CA ILE A 94 1.32 1.77 10.48
C ILE A 94 1.38 0.60 9.48
N MET A 95 2.56 0.27 8.96
CA MET A 95 2.72 -0.85 8.03
C MET A 95 2.46 -2.20 8.71
N MET A 96 2.90 -2.37 9.96
CA MET A 96 2.71 -3.61 10.72
C MET A 96 1.25 -3.80 11.13
N GLU A 97 0.51 -2.75 11.49
CA GLU A 97 -0.93 -2.84 11.74
C GLU A 97 -1.70 -3.38 10.52
N LEU A 98 -1.22 -3.07 9.31
CA LEU A 98 -1.79 -3.60 8.06
C LEU A 98 -1.47 -5.08 7.85
N ILE A 99 -0.28 -5.52 8.28
CA ILE A 99 0.21 -6.89 8.12
C ILE A 99 -0.30 -7.84 9.22
N GLU A 100 -0.36 -7.39 10.48
CA GLU A 100 -0.77 -8.23 11.62
C GLU A 100 -2.24 -8.68 11.52
N ARG A 101 -3.08 -7.89 10.85
CA ARG A 101 -4.47 -8.27 10.60
C ARG A 101 -4.60 -9.37 9.55
N ASP A 102 -3.65 -9.46 8.61
CA ASP A 102 -3.55 -10.51 7.60
C ASP A 102 -2.17 -10.47 6.92
N PHE A 103 -1.32 -11.47 7.21
CA PHE A 103 0.04 -11.54 6.67
C PHE A 103 0.10 -11.60 5.14
N ARG A 104 -0.99 -12.01 4.48
CA ARG A 104 -1.09 -12.05 3.01
C ARG A 104 -1.17 -10.65 2.41
N ARG A 105 -1.51 -9.64 3.21
CA ARG A 105 -1.53 -8.23 2.82
C ARG A 105 -0.14 -7.59 2.79
N PHE A 106 0.91 -8.33 3.13
CA PHE A 106 2.27 -7.90 2.83
C PHE A 106 2.45 -7.58 1.33
N ASN A 107 1.77 -8.30 0.44
CA ASN A 107 1.77 -8.00 -0.99
C ASN A 107 1.23 -6.60 -1.31
N GLU A 108 0.26 -6.09 -0.54
CA GLU A 108 -0.26 -4.72 -0.71
C GLU A 108 0.81 -3.69 -0.31
N ILE A 109 1.55 -3.97 0.78
CA ILE A 109 2.68 -3.13 1.21
C ILE A 109 3.81 -3.18 0.17
N GLU A 110 4.12 -4.34 -0.40
CA GLU A 110 5.11 -4.50 -1.46
C GLU A 110 4.70 -3.74 -2.74
N GLU A 111 3.44 -3.82 -3.15
CA GLU A 111 2.90 -3.09 -4.31
C GLU A 111 2.98 -1.57 -4.10
N LEU A 112 2.60 -1.11 -2.91
CA LEU A 112 2.59 0.31 -2.57
C LEU A 112 4.02 0.88 -2.44
N TYR A 113 4.90 0.21 -1.70
CA TYR A 113 6.18 0.80 -1.28
C TYR A 113 7.39 0.23 -2.03
N GLY A 114 7.34 -1.03 -2.49
CA GLY A 114 8.52 -1.73 -3.02
C GLY A 114 9.13 -1.04 -4.23
N SER A 115 8.31 -0.67 -5.23
CA SER A 115 8.79 0.03 -6.43
C SER A 115 9.18 1.49 -6.17
N LEU A 116 8.51 2.17 -5.25
CA LEU A 116 8.78 3.57 -4.90
C LEU A 116 10.10 3.67 -4.13
N CYS A 117 10.28 2.84 -3.11
CA CYS A 117 11.50 2.81 -2.32
C CYS A 117 12.69 2.33 -3.12
N SER A 118 12.54 1.29 -3.95
CA SER A 118 13.64 0.85 -4.81
C SER A 118 14.10 1.96 -5.77
N ARG A 119 13.17 2.73 -6.35
CA ARG A 119 13.53 3.88 -7.21
C ARG A 119 14.24 4.99 -6.45
N LEU A 120 13.77 5.32 -5.25
CA LEU A 120 14.42 6.31 -4.38
C LEU A 120 15.87 5.92 -4.09
N MET A 121 16.15 4.62 -3.97
CA MET A 121 17.49 4.08 -3.70
C MET A 121 18.39 3.95 -4.94
N LEU A 122 17.81 3.86 -6.14
CA LEU A 122 18.51 3.78 -7.43
C LEU A 122 18.83 5.15 -8.05
N SER A 123 18.13 6.21 -7.67
CA SER A 123 18.26 7.54 -8.28
C SER A 123 19.64 8.21 -8.08
N GLU A 124 20.57 7.59 -7.35
CA GLU A 124 21.92 8.12 -7.09
C GLU A 124 22.97 7.00 -6.97
N GLU A 125 23.15 6.17 -8.01
CA GLU A 125 24.52 5.77 -8.31
C GLU A 125 25.20 6.99 -8.94
N PRO A 126 26.20 7.62 -8.29
CA PRO A 126 27.01 8.60 -8.99
C PRO A 126 27.71 7.86 -10.13
N THR A 127 27.41 8.25 -11.37
CA THR A 127 28.29 8.01 -12.51
C THR A 127 29.68 8.48 -12.10
N LYS A 128 30.54 7.52 -11.77
CA LYS A 128 31.98 7.72 -11.56
C LYS A 128 32.70 7.51 -12.88
#